data_AF-A0AAD6GB61-F1
#
_entry.id   AF-A0AAD6GB61-F1
#
_cell.length_a   1.000
_cell.length_b   1.000
_cell.length_c   1.000
_cell.angle_alpha   90.00
_cell.angle_beta   90.00
_cell.angle_gamma   90.00
#
_symmetry.space_group_name_H-M   'P 1'
#
loop_
_entity.id
_entity.type
_entity.pdbx_description
1 polymer ?
#
loop_
_entity_poly.entity_id
_entity_poly.type
_entity_poly.pdbx_seq_one_letter_code
_entity_poly.pdbx_strand_id
1 'polypeptide(L)'
;MVIGLPSTIAKIPASINSPAKPAGPTLVPTIGHIVDPELVTVPSESGKGQDLARCPTCGVFVWSLYGGAGSLVKCVKAGTLDQAWKVQPDVHIYTRSKRSFFVLDGSVPEFEEYYKREVVWREDSLKRWEKLIHAI
;
A
#
# COMPACT_ATOMS: atom_id res chain seq x y z
N MET A 1 3.64 5.01 -8.20
CA MET A 1 2.74 4.49 -7.17
C MET A 1 2.26 5.67 -6.35
N VAL A 2 0.95 5.94 -6.31
CA VAL A 2 0.44 7.15 -5.65
C VAL A 2 0.73 7.03 -4.15
N ILE A 3 1.82 7.67 -3.75
CA ILE A 3 2.08 8.07 -2.38
C ILE A 3 1.93 9.58 -2.45
N GLY A 4 0.68 10.03 -2.38
CA GLY A 4 0.44 11.28 -1.71
C GLY A 4 0.81 11.04 -0.25
N LEU A 5 1.93 11.59 0.22
CA LEU A 5 1.78 12.38 1.42
C LEU A 5 1.55 13.79 0.90
N PRO A 6 0.30 14.21 0.59
CA PRO A 6 0.06 15.63 0.54
C PRO A 6 0.32 16.18 1.95
N SER A 7 0.52 17.49 2.08
CA SER A 7 0.53 18.19 3.37
C SER A 7 -0.84 18.16 4.08
N THR A 8 -1.73 17.25 3.73
CA THR A 8 -3.05 17.11 4.30
C THR A 8 -2.93 16.58 5.72
N ILE A 9 -3.21 17.48 6.66
CA ILE A 9 -3.72 17.15 7.99
C ILE A 9 -4.70 15.98 7.84
N ALA A 10 -4.45 14.88 8.55
CA ALA A 10 -5.32 13.71 8.53
C ALA A 10 -6.78 14.16 8.76
N LYS A 11 -7.62 14.06 7.73
CA LYS A 11 -9.01 14.54 7.78
C LYS A 11 -9.93 13.60 8.57
N ILE A 12 -9.52 12.34 8.71
CA ILE A 12 -10.29 11.31 9.40
C ILE A 12 -9.63 11.08 10.76
N PRO A 13 -10.32 11.31 11.89
CA PRO A 13 -9.81 10.97 13.20
C PRO A 13 -9.66 9.44 13.28
N ALA A 14 -8.56 8.95 13.85
CA ALA A 14 -8.33 7.50 13.95
C ALA A 14 -9.37 6.75 14.81
N SER A 15 -10.19 7.47 15.56
CA SER A 15 -11.38 6.99 16.25
C SER A 15 -12.39 8.14 16.30
N ILE A 16 -13.69 7.80 16.22
CA ILE A 16 -14.80 8.76 16.38
C ILE A 16 -14.69 9.52 17.72
N ASN A 17 -14.14 8.89 18.75
CA ASN A 17 -14.14 9.39 20.12
C ASN A 17 -12.74 9.71 20.66
N SER A 18 -11.66 9.52 19.89
CA SER A 18 -10.30 9.70 20.40
C SER A 18 -9.27 10.01 19.31
N PRO A 19 -8.23 10.79 19.64
CA PRO A 19 -7.10 10.99 18.73
C PRO A 19 -6.37 9.67 18.48
N ALA A 20 -5.72 9.58 17.32
CA ALA A 20 -4.90 8.44 16.95
C ALA A 20 -3.77 8.21 17.96
N LYS A 21 -3.67 6.99 18.47
CA LYS A 21 -2.49 6.53 19.20
C LYS A 21 -1.62 5.73 18.21
N PRO A 22 -0.28 5.80 18.34
CA PRO A 22 0.63 4.91 17.61
C PRO A 22 0.15 3.47 17.66
N ALA A 23 0.21 2.78 16.52
CA ALA A 23 -0.23 1.39 16.40
C ALA A 23 0.63 0.41 17.23
N GLY A 24 1.78 0.86 17.71
CA GLY A 24 2.67 0.13 18.59
C GLY A 24 3.47 1.06 19.51
N PRO A 25 4.30 0.49 20.41
CA PRO A 25 5.24 1.29 21.19
C PRO A 25 6.13 2.09 20.24
N THR A 26 6.65 3.24 20.71
CA THR A 26 7.71 3.94 19.97
C THR A 26 8.85 2.96 19.72
N LEU A 27 9.07 2.62 18.45
CA LEU A 27 10.20 1.80 18.05
C LEU A 27 11.46 2.62 18.30
N VAL A 28 12.13 2.37 19.42
CA VAL A 28 13.52 2.77 19.59
C VAL A 28 14.31 1.85 18.67
N PRO A 29 15.13 2.34 17.73
CA PRO A 29 15.98 1.47 16.92
C PRO A 29 16.89 0.69 17.87
N THR A 30 16.52 -0.54 18.19
CA THR A 30 17.37 -1.42 18.98
C THR A 30 18.52 -1.80 18.07
N ILE A 31 19.70 -1.23 18.35
CA ILE A 31 20.95 -1.59 17.68
C ILE A 31 21.07 -3.13 17.77
N GLY A 32 20.95 -3.83 16.63
CA GLY A 32 21.10 -5.29 16.56
C GLY A 32 19.93 -6.11 16.02
N HIS A 33 18.74 -5.54 15.77
CA HIS A 33 17.60 -6.29 15.22
C HIS A 33 17.20 -5.80 13.81
N ILE A 34 18.15 -5.75 12.89
CA ILE A 34 17.83 -5.68 11.45
C ILE A 34 17.56 -7.10 11.00
N VAL A 35 16.31 -7.40 10.67
CA VAL A 35 15.88 -8.72 10.20
C VAL A 35 15.50 -8.60 8.74
N ASP A 36 16.16 -9.37 7.88
CA ASP A 36 15.75 -9.47 6.48
C ASP A 36 14.41 -10.22 6.39
N PRO A 37 13.45 -9.70 5.61
CA PRO A 37 12.16 -10.37 5.45
C PRO A 37 12.30 -11.62 4.60
N GLU A 38 11.45 -12.60 4.88
CA GLU A 38 11.27 -13.77 4.03
C GLU A 38 10.42 -13.38 2.82
N LEU A 39 10.88 -13.72 1.61
CA LEU A 39 10.11 -13.54 0.38
C LEU A 39 9.30 -14.80 0.06
N VAL A 40 7.99 -14.65 0.00
CA VAL A 40 7.05 -15.73 -0.33
C VAL A 40 6.27 -15.37 -1.58
N THR A 41 6.44 -16.15 -2.65
CA THR A 41 5.68 -16.00 -3.88
C THR A 41 4.26 -16.54 -3.72
N VAL A 42 3.26 -15.73 -4.03
CA VAL A 42 1.84 -16.11 -4.05
C VAL A 42 1.28 -15.99 -5.46
N PRO A 43 0.32 -16.85 -5.84
CA PRO A 43 -0.33 -16.74 -7.14
C PRO A 43 -1.15 -15.44 -7.24
N SER A 44 -1.29 -14.93 -8.45
CA SER A 44 -2.17 -13.80 -8.75
C SER A 44 -3.06 -14.12 -9.94
N GLU A 45 -4.22 -13.45 -10.05
CA GLU A 45 -5.18 -13.67 -11.15
C GLU A 45 -4.56 -13.45 -12.53
N SER A 46 -3.58 -12.55 -12.64
CA SER A 46 -2.84 -12.30 -13.88
C SER A 46 -1.86 -13.41 -14.29
N GLY A 47 -1.68 -14.44 -13.45
CA GLY A 47 -0.67 -15.49 -13.64
C GLY A 47 0.77 -15.07 -13.33
N LYS A 48 1.04 -13.77 -13.14
CA LYS A 48 2.40 -13.24 -12.89
C LYS A 48 2.92 -13.45 -11.47
N GLY A 49 2.04 -13.86 -10.55
CA GLY A 49 2.36 -13.96 -9.13
C GLY A 49 2.65 -12.62 -8.44
N GLN A 50 2.99 -12.69 -7.16
CA GLN A 50 3.48 -11.58 -6.34
C GLN A 50 4.45 -12.13 -5.29
N ASP A 51 5.56 -11.44 -5.03
CA ASP A 51 6.42 -11.79 -3.91
C ASP A 51 6.05 -10.94 -2.69
N LEU A 52 5.74 -11.60 -1.58
CA LEU A 52 5.39 -10.96 -0.32
C LEU A 52 6.60 -10.99 0.61
N ALA A 53 7.07 -9.82 1.04
CA ALA A 53 8.08 -9.71 2.08
C ALA A 53 7.41 -9.76 3.45
N ARG A 54 7.70 -10.83 4.21
CA ARG A 54 7.11 -11.11 5.52
C ARG A 54 8.16 -11.04 6.62
N CYS A 55 7.73 -10.60 7.80
CA CYS A 55 8.53 -10.76 9.00
C CYS A 55 8.67 -12.27 9.31
N PRO A 56 9.90 -12.81 9.45
CA PRO A 56 10.09 -14.24 9.72
C PRO A 56 9.61 -14.67 11.11
N THR A 57 9.37 -13.73 12.03
CA THR A 57 8.90 -14.03 13.39
C THR A 57 7.39 -14.09 13.49
N CYS A 58 6.68 -13.07 12.97
CA CYS A 58 5.22 -12.97 13.11
C CYS A 58 4.45 -13.25 11.81
N GLY A 59 5.13 -13.45 10.68
CA GLY A 59 4.53 -13.74 9.37
C GLY A 59 3.79 -12.57 8.72
N VAL A 60 3.73 -11.41 9.37
CA VAL A 60 3.05 -10.22 8.82
C VAL A 60 3.80 -9.74 7.57
N PHE A 61 3.06 -9.53 6.47
CA PHE A 61 3.62 -8.94 5.25
C PHE A 61 3.72 -7.42 5.37
N VAL A 62 4.86 -6.88 4.98
CA VAL A 62 5.17 -5.43 5.08
C VAL A 62 5.21 -4.75 3.71
N TRP A 63 5.67 -5.46 2.68
CA TRP A 63 5.54 -5.02 1.29
C TRP A 63 5.39 -6.18 0.31
N SER A 64 4.97 -5.87 -0.90
CA SER A 64 4.94 -6.82 -2.01
C SER A 64 5.64 -6.30 -3.26
N LEU A 65 6.10 -7.23 -4.10
CA LEU A 65 6.58 -7.01 -5.45
C LEU A 65 5.57 -7.62 -6.41
N TYR A 66 4.88 -6.80 -7.17
CA TYR A 66 3.94 -7.30 -8.18
C TYR A 66 4.71 -7.66 -9.45
N GLY A 67 4.49 -8.85 -10.00
CA GLY A 67 5.22 -9.30 -11.21
C GLY A 67 5.08 -8.35 -12.41
N GLY A 68 4.02 -7.52 -12.46
CA GLY A 68 3.86 -6.49 -13.49
C GLY A 68 4.74 -5.24 -13.34
N ALA A 69 5.40 -5.04 -12.19
CA ALA A 69 6.23 -3.88 -11.88
C ALA A 69 7.68 -4.25 -11.50
N GLY A 70 8.03 -5.54 -11.59
CA GLY A 70 9.36 -6.07 -11.26
C GLY A 70 9.77 -5.83 -9.80
N SER A 71 11.06 -5.97 -9.53
CA SER A 71 11.67 -5.76 -8.20
C SER A 71 11.89 -4.28 -7.86
N LEU A 72 11.69 -3.37 -8.83
CA LEU A 72 11.95 -1.94 -8.67
C LEU A 72 10.85 -1.20 -7.90
N VAL A 73 9.65 -1.77 -7.81
CA VAL A 73 8.51 -1.15 -7.11
C VAL A 73 8.03 -2.04 -5.97
N LYS A 74 8.17 -1.53 -4.75
CA LYS A 74 7.62 -2.13 -3.53
C LYS A 74 6.29 -1.48 -3.19
N CYS A 75 5.23 -2.28 -3.11
CA CYS A 75 3.93 -1.85 -2.60
C CYS A 75 3.86 -2.11 -1.09
N VAL A 76 3.89 -1.05 -0.29
CA VAL A 76 3.90 -1.14 1.18
C VAL A 76 2.48 -1.34 1.72
N LYS A 77 2.31 -2.24 2.70
CA LYS A 77 1.05 -2.41 3.44
C LYS A 77 0.84 -1.21 4.36
N ALA A 78 0.01 -0.24 3.96
CA ALA A 78 -0.18 1.01 4.73
C ALA A 78 -0.51 0.80 6.22
N GLY A 79 -1.25 -0.27 6.56
CA GLY A 79 -1.60 -0.61 7.94
C GLY A 79 -0.42 -0.99 8.85
N THR A 80 0.79 -1.20 8.31
CA THR A 80 2.00 -1.50 9.12
C THR A 80 2.85 -0.26 9.38
N LEU A 81 2.41 0.92 8.96
CA LEU A 81 3.08 2.18 9.25
C LEU A 81 2.78 2.62 10.69
N ASP A 82 3.77 3.18 11.38
CA ASP A 82 3.60 3.72 12.75
C ASP A 82 2.46 4.73 12.86
N GLN A 83 2.24 5.49 11.76
CA GLN A 83 1.21 6.52 11.63
C GLN A 83 0.27 6.22 10.46
N ALA A 84 -0.23 4.98 10.36
CA ALA A 84 -1.09 4.52 9.27
C ALA A 84 -2.30 5.43 9.00
N TRP A 85 -2.87 6.07 10.02
CA TRP A 85 -4.01 7.01 9.89
C TRP A 85 -3.71 8.27 9.07
N LYS A 86 -2.43 8.57 8.78
CA LYS A 86 -2.04 9.66 7.88
C LYS A 86 -2.17 9.30 6.40
N VAL A 87 -2.37 8.02 6.08
CA VAL A 87 -2.47 7.53 4.72
C VAL A 87 -3.93 7.16 4.45
N GLN A 88 -4.50 7.75 3.42
CA GLN A 88 -5.84 7.42 2.92
C GLN A 88 -5.70 6.85 1.50
N PRO A 89 -6.62 5.95 1.08
CA PRO A 89 -6.64 5.51 -0.30
C PRO A 89 -7.02 6.68 -1.21
N ASP A 90 -6.34 6.82 -2.34
CA ASP A 90 -6.75 7.76 -3.39
C ASP A 90 -7.86 7.17 -4.28
N VAL A 91 -7.96 5.84 -4.32
CA VAL A 91 -8.94 5.07 -5.13
C VAL A 91 -9.21 3.71 -4.50
N HIS A 92 -10.36 3.13 -4.82
CA HIS A 92 -10.66 1.71 -4.61
C HIS A 92 -10.61 0.95 -5.94
N ILE A 93 -9.92 -0.20 -5.98
CA ILE A 93 -9.82 -1.07 -7.17
C ILE A 93 -10.33 -2.47 -6.86
N TYR A 94 -10.65 -3.24 -7.90
CA TYR A 94 -11.20 -4.60 -7.78
C TYR A 94 -12.54 -4.66 -7.03
N THR A 95 -13.34 -3.60 -7.09
CA THR A 95 -14.63 -3.52 -6.39
C THR A 95 -15.65 -4.53 -6.90
N ARG A 96 -15.46 -5.14 -8.09
CA ARG A 96 -16.32 -6.23 -8.59
C ARG A 96 -16.40 -7.41 -7.62
N SER A 97 -15.34 -7.62 -6.83
CA SER A 97 -15.21 -8.72 -5.87
C SER A 97 -15.48 -8.30 -4.42
N LYS A 98 -15.91 -7.06 -4.20
CA LYS A 98 -16.19 -6.50 -2.88
C LYS A 98 -17.29 -7.32 -2.18
N ARG A 99 -17.06 -7.70 -0.93
CA ARG A 99 -18.08 -8.39 -0.12
C ARG A 99 -19.24 -7.43 0.20
N SER A 100 -20.46 -7.96 0.23
CA SER A 100 -21.69 -7.17 0.40
C SER A 100 -21.74 -6.37 1.71
N PHE A 101 -21.10 -6.86 2.77
CA PHE A 101 -21.04 -6.18 4.06
C PHE A 101 -20.06 -4.99 4.10
N PHE A 102 -19.17 -4.85 3.10
CA PHE A 102 -18.20 -3.76 3.06
C PHE A 102 -18.78 -2.60 2.25
N VAL A 103 -19.14 -1.51 2.92
CA VAL A 103 -19.73 -0.32 2.30
C VAL A 103 -18.61 0.67 1.99
N LEU A 104 -18.57 1.13 0.73
CA LEU A 104 -17.75 2.27 0.31
C LEU A 104 -18.66 3.50 0.30
N ASP A 105 -18.14 4.61 0.80
CA ASP A 105 -18.91 5.85 0.97
C ASP A 105 -18.92 6.74 -0.29
N GLY A 106 -18.24 6.30 -1.36
CA GLY A 106 -18.09 7.05 -2.60
C GLY A 106 -17.22 8.30 -2.48
N SER A 107 -16.45 8.45 -1.39
CA SER A 107 -15.58 9.63 -1.18
C SER A 107 -14.39 9.69 -2.12
N VAL A 108 -13.97 8.54 -2.67
CA VAL A 108 -12.89 8.41 -3.65
C VAL A 108 -13.33 7.54 -4.83
N PRO A 109 -12.71 7.68 -6.02
CA PRO A 109 -13.08 6.89 -7.18
C PRO A 109 -12.99 5.38 -6.95
N GLU A 110 -13.98 4.66 -7.45
CA GLU A 110 -14.10 3.21 -7.35
C GLU A 110 -14.01 2.56 -8.74
N PHE A 111 -13.21 1.51 -8.85
CA PHE A 111 -12.99 0.77 -10.10
C PHE A 111 -13.24 -0.72 -9.89
N GLU A 112 -14.04 -1.31 -10.77
CA GLU A 112 -14.33 -2.75 -10.75
C GLU A 112 -13.09 -3.61 -10.96
N GLU A 113 -12.10 -3.08 -11.67
CA GLU A 113 -10.82 -3.71 -12.00
C GLU A 113 -9.65 -2.73 -11.83
N TYR A 114 -8.51 -3.00 -12.48
CA TYR A 114 -7.37 -2.10 -12.48
C TYR A 114 -7.62 -0.85 -13.35
N TYR A 115 -7.25 0.33 -12.88
CA TYR A 115 -7.45 1.59 -13.61
C TYR A 115 -6.36 1.86 -14.65
N LYS A 116 -6.64 2.79 -15.59
CA LYS A 116 -5.63 3.38 -16.48
C LYS A 116 -4.78 4.40 -15.72
N ARG A 117 -3.47 4.17 -15.60
CA ARG A 117 -2.57 4.99 -14.75
C ARG A 117 -2.56 6.45 -15.18
N GLU A 118 -2.65 6.71 -16.47
CA GLU A 118 -2.61 8.04 -17.09
C GLU A 118 -3.81 8.90 -16.69
N VAL A 119 -4.89 8.26 -16.24
CA VAL A 119 -6.12 8.92 -15.78
C VAL A 119 -6.06 9.24 -14.29
N VAL A 120 -5.41 8.39 -13.49
CA VAL A 120 -5.47 8.45 -12.02
C VAL A 120 -4.21 9.03 -11.40
N TRP A 121 -3.04 8.77 -11.97
CA TRP A 121 -1.77 9.15 -11.35
C TRP A 121 -1.48 10.62 -11.61
N ARG A 122 -0.99 11.28 -10.55
CA ARG A 122 -0.40 12.62 -10.67
C ARG A 122 0.77 12.59 -11.66
N GLU A 123 0.99 13.71 -12.32
CA GLU A 123 2.03 13.88 -13.34
C GLU A 123 3.44 13.50 -12.83
N ASP A 124 3.78 13.88 -11.59
CA ASP A 124 5.06 13.54 -10.94
C ASP A 124 5.27 12.01 -10.82
N SER A 125 4.17 11.28 -10.61
CA SER A 125 4.16 9.84 -10.41
C SER A 125 4.28 9.10 -11.73
N LEU A 126 3.68 9.65 -12.79
CA LEU A 126 3.87 9.19 -14.17
C LEU A 126 5.32 9.40 -14.63
N LYS A 127 5.90 10.59 -14.41
CA LYS A 127 7.32 10.87 -14.72
C LYS A 127 8.28 9.92 -14.00
N ARG A 128 7.99 9.58 -12.73
CA ARG A 128 8.77 8.57 -11.99
C ARG A 128 8.63 7.18 -12.59
N TRP A 129 7.41 6.81 -12.98
CA TRP A 129 7.13 5.52 -13.59
C TRP A 129 7.79 5.33 -14.95
N GLU A 130 7.77 6.36 -15.79
CA GLU A 130 8.45 6.35 -17.08
C GLU A 130 9.94 6.05 -16.95
N LYS A 131 10.59 6.59 -15.91
CA LYS A 131 12.00 6.26 -15.63
C LYS A 131 12.22 4.81 -15.19
N LEU A 132 11.22 4.18 -14.57
CA LEU A 132 11.30 2.81 -14.06
C LEU A 132 11.00 1.78 -15.15
N ILE A 133 10.03 2.04 -16.04
CA ILE A 133 9.60 1.05 -17.03
C ILE A 133 10.67 0.72 -18.07
N HIS A 134 11.62 1.63 -18.31
CA HIS A 134 12.78 1.37 -19.17
C HIS A 134 13.86 0.52 -18.48
N ALA A 135 13.70 0.23 -17.18
CA ALA A 135 14.63 -0.55 -16.36
C ALA A 135 14.04 -1.90 -15.89
N ILE A 136 12.80 -2.21 -16.28
CA ILE A 136 12.09 -3.48 -16.03
C ILE A 136 12.11 -4.30 -17.31
#